data_AF-A0A2A4SUN4-F1
#
_entry.id   AF-A0A2A4SUN4-F1
#
_cell.length_a   1.000
_cell.length_b   1.000
_cell.length_c   1.000
_cell.angle_alpha   90.00
_cell.angle_beta   90.00
_cell.angle_gamma   90.00
#
_symmetry.space_group_name_H-M   'P 1'
#
loop_
_entity.id
_entity.type
_entity.pdbx_description
1 polymer ?
#
loop_
_entity_poly.entity_id
_entity_poly.type
_entity_poly.pdbx_seq_one_letter_code
_entity_poly.pdbx_strand_id
1 'polypeptide(L)'
;MNKLSYYLVGIKKHIKPFVLTLLGTGGISLFFMISSLLSPLQMGVSDGLSLAGFYGPSEYLVILQNDSERRPGGGFISAFAKVHILFGIPSVQFFNSYDVPAPESIIEPPYPLNELLDHDEFYEGWVFRDANWSPMFDENVKNIFAFYEEGYGYESQNFDGVITINMSTIIDLIGLSGPIVIDGETYDKNRLFHKMQVVSKNIDLHSLEALENRKDIMKPLFSAWMKNIIFSPSLYDDLIQQVALHINNQGIQGDIPQIPLLENSKFQFPKDTDFVHVNMANIGGRKADRYIVPEYKYQVEFDENGKAFSTLHLQWFHAGEKGLYSDFYQSYVRVFLPKDIINIKYSGDNRSDFVLERSQGENSVGTLIHLWPGETQELLFRYELPSISKYNYQFTALPMMGMFEENWSVILRSKVFDSYFISDDFNTREHVAFFHENINTPTVLQAMLKNDDTPPVVLSQRFKNGSTIILDLSEPVVTPKIIEVTLKDLNKQNKINDELVIKKISQANNQLVIQFSGMTTQLGEAYGLSFVHLEDMSSNVSTVGLYTVIQK
;
A
#
# COMPACT_ATOMS: atom_id res chain seq x y z
N MET A 1 0.69 -43.44 9.63
CA MET A 1 1.81 -44.28 9.13
C MET A 1 1.68 -44.31 7.61
N ASN A 2 2.52 -43.76 6.72
CA ASN A 2 3.89 -43.27 6.76
C ASN A 2 4.00 -42.08 5.77
N LYS A 3 4.26 -40.87 6.26
CA LYS A 3 4.93 -39.78 5.52
C LYS A 3 6.11 -39.17 6.30
N LEU A 4 6.35 -39.64 7.55
CA LEU A 4 7.41 -39.16 8.44
C LEU A 4 8.80 -39.71 8.12
N SER A 5 8.91 -40.78 7.34
CA SER A 5 10.19 -41.49 7.11
C SER A 5 11.07 -40.88 6.02
N TYR A 6 10.60 -39.91 5.23
CA TYR A 6 11.40 -39.27 4.19
C TYR A 6 12.14 -38.00 4.65
N TYR A 7 11.65 -37.31 5.68
CA TYR A 7 12.35 -36.13 6.22
C TYR A 7 13.56 -36.46 7.11
N LEU A 8 13.63 -37.68 7.65
CA LEU A 8 14.69 -38.07 8.61
C LEU A 8 15.95 -38.69 7.98
N VAL A 9 15.94 -38.98 6.67
CA VAL A 9 17.08 -39.66 6.02
C VAL A 9 18.08 -38.67 5.40
N GLY A 10 17.66 -37.43 5.10
CA GLY A 10 18.55 -36.37 4.57
C GLY A 10 19.37 -35.61 5.62
N ILE A 11 19.03 -35.72 6.90
CA ILE A 11 19.57 -34.86 7.99
C ILE A 11 20.88 -35.41 8.59
N LYS A 12 21.37 -36.57 8.15
CA LYS A 12 22.47 -37.28 8.81
C LYS A 12 23.89 -36.82 8.48
N LYS A 13 24.11 -35.80 7.63
CA LYS A 13 25.48 -35.44 7.21
C LYS A 13 26.09 -34.15 7.76
N HIS A 14 25.34 -33.25 8.42
CA HIS A 14 25.91 -31.99 8.90
C HIS A 14 25.53 -31.53 10.32
N ILE A 15 24.82 -32.33 11.11
CA ILE A 15 24.58 -31.98 12.52
C ILE A 15 25.75 -32.50 13.37
N LYS A 16 26.62 -31.58 13.81
CA LYS A 16 27.66 -31.89 14.82
C LYS A 16 26.97 -32.45 16.08
N PRO A 17 27.55 -33.44 16.77
CA PRO A 17 26.97 -34.09 17.96
C PRO A 17 26.67 -33.15 19.14
N PHE A 18 27.04 -31.86 19.06
CA PHE A 18 26.76 -30.84 20.06
C PHE A 18 25.28 -30.40 20.09
N VAL A 19 24.58 -30.39 18.95
CA VAL A 19 23.17 -29.98 18.86
C VAL A 19 22.23 -31.00 19.53
N LEU A 20 22.63 -32.28 19.56
CA LEU A 20 21.87 -33.35 20.22
C LEU A 20 21.96 -33.31 21.74
N THR A 21 23.00 -32.69 22.31
CA THR A 21 23.21 -32.62 23.77
C THR A 21 22.45 -31.45 24.41
N LEU A 22 22.04 -30.43 23.63
CA LEU A 22 21.16 -29.35 24.09
C LEU A 22 19.69 -29.80 24.27
N LEU A 23 19.34 -31.01 23.80
CA LEU A 23 18.00 -31.60 23.90
C LEU A 23 17.70 -32.15 25.31
N GLY A 24 17.89 -31.33 26.34
CA GLY A 24 17.03 -31.38 27.52
C GLY A 24 15.65 -30.79 27.20
N THR A 25 14.70 -30.88 28.13
CA THR A 25 13.34 -30.32 27.98
C THR A 25 13.32 -28.84 27.55
N GLY A 26 14.36 -28.07 27.89
CA GLY A 26 14.56 -26.70 27.42
C GLY A 26 14.94 -26.56 25.94
N GLY A 27 15.75 -27.46 25.38
CA GLY A 27 16.18 -27.40 23.97
C GLY A 27 15.10 -27.83 22.98
N ILE A 28 14.21 -28.73 23.39
CA ILE A 28 13.02 -29.08 22.58
C ILE A 28 12.04 -27.90 22.55
N SER A 29 11.82 -27.24 23.68
CA SER A 29 10.96 -26.05 23.75
C SER A 29 11.54 -24.88 22.96
N LEU A 30 12.86 -24.68 23.00
CA LEU A 30 13.56 -23.68 22.21
C LEU A 30 13.53 -24.02 20.71
N PHE A 31 13.66 -25.29 20.33
CA PHE A 31 13.51 -25.74 18.95
C PHE A 31 12.08 -25.51 18.42
N PHE A 32 11.06 -25.80 19.23
CA PHE A 32 9.67 -25.52 18.85
C PHE A 32 9.39 -24.02 18.76
N MET A 33 9.90 -23.23 19.70
CA MET A 33 9.85 -21.76 19.68
C MET A 33 10.54 -21.19 18.44
N ILE A 34 11.73 -21.67 18.11
CA ILE A 34 12.45 -21.29 16.88
C ILE A 34 11.65 -21.74 15.65
N SER A 35 11.12 -22.96 15.62
CA SER A 35 10.32 -23.43 14.48
C SER A 35 8.99 -22.66 14.30
N SER A 36 8.36 -22.19 15.39
CA SER A 36 7.14 -21.38 15.34
C SER A 36 7.45 -19.92 15.01
N LEU A 37 8.58 -19.37 15.48
CA LEU A 37 9.12 -18.05 15.10
C LEU A 37 9.31 -17.92 13.60
N LEU A 38 9.68 -19.02 12.95
CA LEU A 38 10.11 -19.01 11.56
C LEU A 38 8.98 -19.25 10.57
N SER A 39 7.85 -19.81 11.01
CA SER A 39 6.74 -20.15 10.10
C SER A 39 6.04 -18.91 9.52
N PRO A 40 5.70 -17.86 10.29
CA PRO A 40 5.12 -16.62 9.73
C PRO A 40 6.12 -15.84 8.89
N LEU A 41 7.41 -16.00 9.19
CA LEU A 41 8.51 -15.45 8.41
C LEU A 41 8.86 -16.30 7.18
N GLN A 42 8.16 -17.41 6.93
CA GLN A 42 8.48 -18.42 5.91
C GLN A 42 9.95 -18.89 5.91
N MET A 43 10.65 -18.74 7.04
CA MET A 43 12.05 -19.13 7.19
C MET A 43 12.16 -20.63 7.52
N GLY A 44 13.18 -21.28 6.99
CA GLY A 44 13.51 -22.64 7.38
C GLY A 44 14.06 -22.66 8.81
N VAL A 45 13.84 -23.76 9.55
CA VAL A 45 14.42 -23.97 10.90
C VAL A 45 15.94 -23.75 10.91
N SER A 46 16.61 -24.11 9.82
CA SER A 46 18.05 -23.87 9.67
C SER A 46 18.41 -22.38 9.63
N ASP A 47 17.60 -21.55 8.96
CA ASP A 47 17.86 -20.12 8.80
C ASP A 47 17.73 -19.41 10.15
N GLY A 48 16.69 -19.74 10.93
CA GLY A 48 16.55 -19.18 12.28
C GLY A 48 17.60 -19.65 13.27
N LEU A 49 18.09 -20.89 13.15
CA LEU A 49 19.24 -21.33 13.95
C LEU A 49 20.52 -20.60 13.54
N SER A 50 20.67 -20.25 12.26
CA SER A 50 21.77 -19.42 11.78
C SER A 50 21.67 -18.01 12.36
N LEU A 51 20.49 -17.36 12.27
CA LEU A 51 20.23 -16.03 12.84
C LEU A 51 20.49 -15.96 14.35
N ALA A 52 20.12 -17.02 15.06
CA ALA A 52 20.31 -17.13 16.50
C ALA A 52 21.75 -17.55 16.88
N GLY A 53 22.69 -17.62 15.94
CA GLY A 53 24.09 -17.90 16.22
C GLY A 53 24.37 -19.33 16.71
N PHE A 54 23.61 -20.34 16.25
CA PHE A 54 23.86 -21.75 16.59
C PHE A 54 24.90 -22.42 15.69
N TYR A 55 25.19 -21.86 14.51
CA TYR A 55 26.22 -22.36 13.58
C TYR A 55 27.54 -21.57 13.65
N GLY A 56 27.58 -20.50 14.44
CA GLY A 56 28.67 -19.57 14.64
C GLY A 56 28.09 -18.30 15.28
N PRO A 57 28.91 -17.40 15.85
CA PRO A 57 28.38 -16.12 16.30
C PRO A 57 27.80 -15.33 15.14
N SER A 58 26.70 -14.62 15.39
CA SER A 58 26.05 -13.74 14.40
C SER A 58 26.17 -12.29 14.83
N GLU A 59 26.50 -11.41 13.90
CA GLU A 59 26.72 -9.97 14.14
C GLU A 59 25.72 -9.13 13.34
N TYR A 60 24.91 -8.32 14.02
CA TYR A 60 23.93 -7.44 13.36
C TYR A 60 24.16 -5.98 13.73
N LEU A 61 23.99 -5.12 12.73
CA LEU A 61 23.82 -3.69 12.94
C LEU A 61 22.32 -3.38 12.99
N VAL A 62 21.81 -3.00 14.17
CA VAL A 62 20.40 -2.66 14.38
C VAL A 62 20.24 -1.15 14.38
N ILE A 63 19.46 -0.61 13.47
CA ILE A 63 19.20 0.82 13.29
C ILE A 63 17.88 1.18 13.96
N LEU A 64 17.92 2.11 14.91
CA LEU A 64 16.77 2.51 15.73
C LEU A 64 16.22 3.85 15.21
N GLN A 65 15.07 3.74 14.55
CA GLN A 65 14.43 4.84 13.85
C GLN A 65 13.25 5.41 14.66
N ASN A 66 12.92 6.68 14.39
CA ASN A 66 11.74 7.34 14.94
C ASN A 66 10.80 7.72 13.81
N ASP A 67 9.78 6.90 13.59
CA ASP A 67 8.71 7.07 12.61
C ASP A 67 7.75 8.23 12.93
N SER A 68 7.88 8.87 14.09
CA SER A 68 7.21 10.16 14.36
C SER A 68 7.93 11.34 13.70
N GLU A 69 9.13 11.12 13.15
CA GLU A 69 9.92 12.08 12.38
C GLU A 69 10.38 11.39 11.10
N ARG A 70 9.48 11.35 10.11
CA ARG A 70 9.57 10.40 9.00
C ARG A 70 10.75 10.67 8.08
N ARG A 71 11.33 9.58 7.59
CA ARG A 71 12.26 9.54 6.47
C ARG A 71 11.78 8.48 5.49
N PRO A 72 12.16 8.59 4.21
CA PRO A 72 11.80 7.62 3.18
C PRO A 72 12.11 6.16 3.54
N GLY A 73 13.19 5.94 4.28
CA GLY A 73 13.60 4.64 4.83
C GLY A 73 12.96 4.22 6.15
N GLY A 74 11.86 4.85 6.58
CA GLY A 74 11.12 4.50 7.81
C GLY A 74 10.95 5.67 8.80
N GLY A 75 12.07 6.25 9.25
CA GLY A 75 12.08 7.30 10.25
C GLY A 75 13.47 7.83 10.53
N PHE A 76 13.57 8.94 11.27
CA PHE A 76 14.85 9.54 11.66
C PHE A 76 15.70 8.56 12.47
N ILE A 77 16.97 8.38 12.11
CA ILE A 77 17.87 7.43 12.81
C ILE A 77 18.34 8.10 14.10
N SER A 78 17.72 7.68 15.21
CA SER A 78 17.97 8.25 16.55
C SER A 78 19.12 7.59 17.29
N ALA A 79 19.34 6.31 17.03
CA ALA A 79 20.37 5.48 17.67
C ALA A 79 20.61 4.25 16.80
N PHE A 80 21.63 3.48 17.13
CA PHE A 80 21.86 2.16 16.56
C PHE A 80 22.48 1.24 17.61
N ALA A 81 22.52 -0.05 17.33
CA ALA A 81 23.10 -1.04 18.20
C ALA A 81 23.88 -2.09 17.42
N LYS A 82 24.98 -2.55 18.02
CA LYS A 82 25.65 -3.78 17.60
C LYS A 82 25.07 -4.92 18.40
N VAL A 83 24.61 -5.96 17.71
CA VAL A 83 24.01 -7.14 18.34
C VAL A 83 24.81 -8.36 17.95
N HIS A 84 25.52 -8.89 18.94
CA HIS A 84 26.21 -10.17 18.84
C HIS A 84 25.30 -11.27 19.39
N ILE A 85 25.03 -12.32 18.62
CA ILE A 85 24.21 -13.45 19.05
C ILE A 85 25.05 -14.72 19.04
N LEU A 86 25.06 -15.42 20.18
CA LEU A 86 25.74 -16.70 20.31
C LEU A 86 24.83 -17.69 21.04
N PHE A 87 24.49 -18.81 20.39
CA PHE A 87 23.58 -19.84 20.92
C PHE A 87 22.25 -19.28 21.44
N GLY A 88 21.67 -18.31 20.73
CA GLY A 88 20.40 -17.66 21.04
C GLY A 88 20.49 -16.58 22.12
N ILE A 89 21.69 -16.27 22.62
CA ILE A 89 21.90 -15.24 23.65
C ILE A 89 22.41 -13.96 22.99
N PRO A 90 21.62 -12.87 22.96
CA PRO A 90 22.05 -11.60 22.41
C PRO A 90 22.89 -10.81 23.42
N SER A 91 23.98 -10.22 22.94
CA SER A 91 24.77 -9.16 23.59
C SER A 91 24.62 -7.89 22.76
N VAL A 92 24.14 -6.82 23.39
CA VAL A 92 23.76 -5.59 22.70
C VAL A 92 24.58 -4.41 23.22
N GLN A 93 25.16 -3.65 22.30
CA GLN A 93 25.82 -2.38 22.57
C GLN A 93 25.12 -1.25 21.81
N PHE A 94 24.58 -0.27 22.54
CA PHE A 94 23.88 0.88 21.96
C PHE A 94 24.83 2.05 21.71
N PHE A 95 24.52 2.83 20.68
CA PHE A 95 25.25 4.01 20.25
C PHE A 95 24.27 5.12 19.83
N ASN A 96 24.66 6.38 20.03
CA ASN A 96 23.89 7.53 19.59
C ASN A 96 24.24 7.87 18.14
N SER A 97 23.25 8.22 17.31
CA SER A 97 23.51 8.58 15.91
C SER A 97 24.28 9.90 15.75
N TYR A 98 24.25 10.78 16.75
CA TYR A 98 25.04 12.01 16.79
C TYR A 98 26.52 11.78 17.08
N ASP A 99 26.90 10.62 17.62
CA ASP A 99 28.28 10.29 17.94
C ASP A 99 29.04 9.74 16.72
N VAL A 100 28.37 9.57 15.57
CA VAL A 100 29.02 9.18 14.32
C VAL A 100 29.65 10.43 13.71
N PRO A 101 31.00 10.49 13.59
CA PRO A 101 31.66 11.65 13.00
C PRO A 101 31.17 11.91 11.57
N ALA A 102 31.16 13.19 11.19
CA ALA A 102 31.01 13.53 9.79
C ALA A 102 32.15 12.89 8.98
N PRO A 103 31.86 12.35 7.79
CA PRO A 103 32.87 11.69 6.98
C PRO A 103 34.00 12.66 6.59
N GLU A 104 35.25 12.17 6.55
CA GLU A 104 36.42 12.97 6.12
C GLU A 104 36.36 13.32 4.63
N SER A 105 35.75 12.43 3.83
CA SER A 105 35.42 12.60 2.43
C SER A 105 33.97 13.06 2.30
N ILE A 106 33.72 14.06 1.45
CA ILE A 106 32.36 14.55 1.23
C ILE A 106 31.56 13.46 0.51
N ILE A 107 30.64 12.81 1.21
CA ILE A 107 29.62 11.96 0.61
C ILE A 107 28.56 12.89 0.01
N GLU A 108 28.34 12.80 -1.31
CA GLU A 108 27.37 13.65 -2.01
C GLU A 108 25.94 13.38 -1.49
N PRO A 109 25.24 14.40 -0.98
CA PRO A 109 23.87 14.26 -0.49
C PRO A 109 22.92 13.78 -1.59
N PRO A 110 21.99 12.84 -1.30
CA PRO A 110 21.05 12.36 -2.28
C PRO A 110 20.10 13.49 -2.68
N TYR A 111 19.90 13.64 -3.99
CA TYR A 111 18.96 14.62 -4.51
C TYR A 111 17.52 14.39 -3.96
N PRO A 112 16.78 15.44 -3.55
CA PRO A 112 17.13 16.87 -3.52
C PRO A 112 17.49 17.39 -2.11
N LEU A 113 18.14 16.58 -1.27
CA LEU A 113 18.34 16.91 0.15
C LEU A 113 18.99 18.30 0.35
N ASN A 114 20.02 18.61 -0.42
CA ASN A 114 20.64 19.95 -0.41
C ASN A 114 19.67 21.05 -0.87
N GLU A 115 18.98 20.88 -2.01
CA GLU A 115 18.02 21.90 -2.47
C GLU A 115 16.92 22.18 -1.43
N LEU A 116 16.56 21.16 -0.65
CA LEU A 116 15.57 21.26 0.41
C LEU A 116 16.07 21.88 1.71
N LEU A 117 17.37 21.77 2.03
CA LEU A 117 17.90 22.10 3.36
C LEU A 117 19.04 23.11 3.36
N ASP A 118 19.61 23.49 2.20
CA ASP A 118 20.72 24.45 2.11
C ASP A 118 20.37 25.86 2.63
N HIS A 119 19.08 26.15 2.81
CA HIS A 119 18.60 27.40 3.40
C HIS A 119 18.43 27.33 4.93
N ASP A 120 18.52 26.14 5.53
CA ASP A 120 18.50 25.94 6.97
C ASP A 120 19.90 26.21 7.54
N GLU A 121 19.99 27.16 8.47
CA GLU A 121 21.26 27.54 9.11
C GLU A 121 21.90 26.40 9.95
N PHE A 122 21.11 25.38 10.29
CA PHE A 122 21.56 24.20 11.03
C PHE A 122 21.87 22.99 10.14
N TYR A 123 21.71 23.11 8.81
CA TYR A 123 22.04 22.04 7.89
C TYR A 123 23.56 21.94 7.69
N GLU A 124 24.14 20.85 8.18
CA GLU A 124 25.58 20.56 8.11
C GLU A 124 25.95 19.59 6.97
N GLY A 125 25.04 19.42 6.00
CA GLY A 125 25.16 18.43 4.94
C GLY A 125 24.54 17.07 5.30
N TRP A 126 24.80 16.07 4.46
CA TRP A 126 24.28 14.72 4.65
C TRP A 126 25.10 13.95 5.68
N VAL A 127 24.39 13.34 6.63
CA VAL A 127 24.96 12.78 7.87
C VAL A 127 24.29 11.44 8.19
N PHE A 128 24.94 10.62 9.04
CA PHE A 128 24.48 9.28 9.40
C PHE A 128 23.01 9.20 9.83
N ARG A 129 22.52 10.20 10.58
CA ARG A 129 21.14 10.27 11.07
C ARG A 129 20.05 10.36 9.98
N ASP A 130 20.46 10.76 8.76
CA ASP A 130 19.63 10.87 7.56
C ASP A 130 20.10 9.93 6.43
N ALA A 131 20.94 8.94 6.74
CA ALA A 131 21.47 7.98 5.75
C ALA A 131 20.38 7.14 5.06
N ASN A 132 19.18 7.08 5.64
CA ASN A 132 18.02 6.36 5.11
C ASN A 132 17.07 7.22 4.26
N TRP A 133 17.62 8.12 3.42
CA TRP A 133 16.85 9.01 2.56
C TRP A 133 16.24 8.33 1.31
N SER A 134 16.63 7.10 1.00
CA SER A 134 16.07 6.35 -0.12
C SER A 134 14.79 5.60 0.29
N PRO A 135 13.78 5.49 -0.58
CA PRO A 135 12.71 4.50 -0.41
C PRO A 135 13.23 3.06 -0.55
N MET A 136 14.42 2.85 -1.08
CA MET A 136 15.02 1.54 -1.30
C MET A 136 15.90 1.17 -0.10
N PHE A 137 15.54 0.10 0.60
CA PHE A 137 16.27 -0.34 1.78
C PHE A 137 17.74 -0.69 1.49
N ASP A 138 18.02 -1.39 0.40
CA ASP A 138 19.39 -1.76 0.00
C ASP A 138 20.29 -0.53 -0.20
N GLU A 139 19.72 0.56 -0.69
CA GLU A 139 20.45 1.82 -0.84
C GLU A 139 20.71 2.45 0.53
N ASN A 140 19.71 2.44 1.41
CA ASN A 140 19.88 2.89 2.79
C ASN A 140 20.97 2.09 3.53
N VAL A 141 21.04 0.77 3.37
CA VAL A 141 22.09 -0.07 3.97
C VAL A 141 23.48 0.33 3.48
N LYS A 142 23.64 0.53 2.17
CA LYS A 142 24.92 0.99 1.59
C LYS A 142 25.34 2.34 2.17
N ASN A 143 24.40 3.28 2.27
CA ASN A 143 24.65 4.60 2.81
C ASN A 143 25.02 4.54 4.30
N ILE A 144 24.27 3.76 5.09
CA ILE A 144 24.52 3.54 6.51
C ILE A 144 25.93 2.98 6.72
N PHE A 145 26.34 1.98 5.92
CA PHE A 145 27.69 1.46 6.00
C PHE A 145 28.73 2.49 5.59
N ALA A 146 28.53 3.23 4.49
CA ALA A 146 29.48 4.27 4.08
C ALA A 146 29.79 5.26 5.22
N PHE A 147 28.76 5.80 5.88
CA PHE A 147 28.95 6.68 7.04
C PHE A 147 29.56 5.97 8.25
N TYR A 148 29.16 4.72 8.52
CA TYR A 148 29.62 3.97 9.68
C TYR A 148 31.08 3.53 9.57
N GLU A 149 31.50 3.06 8.39
CA GLU A 149 32.88 2.66 8.11
C GLU A 149 33.82 3.86 8.21
N GLU A 150 33.41 5.00 7.66
CA GLU A 150 34.21 6.23 7.69
C GLU A 150 34.26 6.86 9.08
N GLY A 151 33.14 6.86 9.81
CA GLY A 151 33.06 7.45 11.15
C GLY A 151 33.76 6.65 12.24
N TYR A 152 33.79 5.31 12.14
CA TYR A 152 34.34 4.44 13.20
C TYR A 152 35.47 3.49 12.75
N GLY A 153 35.82 3.46 11.46
CA GLY A 153 36.86 2.58 10.94
C GLY A 153 36.52 1.08 11.00
N TYR A 154 35.24 0.74 11.07
CA TYR A 154 34.78 -0.66 10.98
C TYR A 154 34.53 -1.04 9.53
N GLU A 155 34.59 -2.33 9.21
CA GLU A 155 34.26 -2.83 7.87
C GLU A 155 32.90 -3.52 7.90
N SER A 156 32.05 -3.25 6.91
CA SER A 156 30.71 -3.82 6.70
C SER A 156 30.70 -5.35 6.68
N GLN A 157 31.78 -5.97 6.21
CA GLN A 157 31.99 -7.43 6.18
C GLN A 157 32.02 -8.09 7.57
N ASN A 158 32.07 -7.31 8.65
CA ASN A 158 31.97 -7.82 10.02
C ASN A 158 30.53 -8.04 10.49
N PHE A 159 29.52 -7.68 9.69
CA PHE A 159 28.11 -7.87 10.02
C PHE A 159 27.48 -8.90 9.07
N ASP A 160 26.70 -9.81 9.65
CA ASP A 160 25.86 -10.75 8.92
C ASP A 160 24.59 -10.08 8.35
N GLY A 161 24.24 -8.88 8.82
CA GLY A 161 23.24 -8.02 8.19
C GLY A 161 22.83 -6.79 9.00
N VAL A 162 21.94 -6.00 8.41
CA VAL A 162 21.38 -4.77 9.01
C VAL A 162 19.89 -4.99 9.30
N ILE A 163 19.40 -4.50 10.43
CA ILE A 163 17.98 -4.57 10.83
C ILE A 163 17.51 -3.18 11.22
N THR A 164 16.39 -2.69 10.68
CA THR A 164 15.76 -1.44 11.12
C THR A 164 14.59 -1.70 12.06
N ILE A 165 14.48 -0.90 13.12
CA ILE A 165 13.37 -0.97 14.08
C ILE A 165 12.89 0.46 14.37
N ASN A 166 11.62 0.76 14.09
CA ASN A 166 11.04 2.03 14.50
C ASN A 166 10.57 2.04 15.96
N MET A 167 10.39 3.25 16.47
CA MET A 167 9.90 3.52 17.81
C MET A 167 8.51 2.91 18.08
N SER A 168 7.60 2.95 17.10
CA SER A 168 6.29 2.25 17.17
C SER A 168 6.43 0.75 17.43
N THR A 169 7.35 0.08 16.73
CA THR A 169 7.66 -1.34 16.97
C THR A 169 8.10 -1.58 18.42
N ILE A 170 8.99 -0.75 18.95
CA ILE A 170 9.44 -0.86 20.35
C ILE A 170 8.26 -0.66 21.32
N ILE A 171 7.37 0.30 21.03
CA ILE A 171 6.16 0.58 21.81
C ILE A 171 5.23 -0.65 21.85
N ASP A 172 5.00 -1.29 20.71
CA ASP A 172 4.14 -2.47 20.60
C ASP A 172 4.76 -3.68 21.29
N LEU A 173 6.06 -3.92 21.11
CA LEU A 173 6.81 -4.99 21.79
C LEU A 173 6.81 -4.84 23.32
N ILE A 174 6.91 -3.62 23.84
CA ILE A 174 6.77 -3.35 25.28
C ILE A 174 5.33 -3.57 25.72
N GLY A 175 4.35 -3.16 24.92
CA GLY A 175 2.93 -3.40 25.16
C GLY A 175 2.59 -4.87 25.36
N LEU A 176 3.22 -5.77 24.58
CA LEU A 176 3.07 -7.22 24.74
C LEU A 176 3.63 -7.74 26.07
N SER A 177 4.81 -7.26 26.47
CA SER A 177 5.50 -7.73 27.68
C SER A 177 4.90 -7.19 28.99
N GLY A 178 4.02 -6.19 28.89
CA GLY A 178 3.51 -5.42 30.01
C GLY A 178 4.46 -4.28 30.45
N PRO A 179 4.02 -3.44 31.40
CA PRO A 179 4.79 -2.29 31.86
C PRO A 179 6.14 -2.68 32.49
N ILE A 180 7.18 -1.90 32.19
CA ILE A 180 8.53 -2.06 32.71
C ILE A 180 8.84 -0.94 33.69
N VAL A 181 9.45 -1.25 34.84
CA VAL A 181 9.82 -0.25 35.84
C VAL A 181 11.34 -0.13 35.93
N ILE A 182 11.86 1.10 35.75
CA ILE A 182 13.30 1.42 35.83
C ILE A 182 13.45 2.65 36.72
N ASP A 183 14.30 2.58 37.74
CA ASP A 183 14.55 3.69 38.68
C ASP A 183 13.27 4.32 39.28
N GLY A 184 12.21 3.52 39.47
CA GLY A 184 10.91 3.98 39.98
C GLY A 184 9.96 4.55 38.93
N GLU A 185 10.39 4.64 37.68
CA GLU A 185 9.59 5.12 36.56
C GLU A 185 9.00 3.96 35.74
N THR A 186 7.70 4.02 35.46
CA THR A 186 6.99 3.01 34.65
C THR A 186 6.96 3.37 33.16
N TYR A 187 7.43 2.46 32.31
CA TYR A 187 7.43 2.53 30.86
C TYR A 187 6.43 1.52 30.32
N ASP A 188 5.40 2.00 29.63
CA ASP A 188 4.34 1.20 29.02
C ASP A 188 4.03 1.69 27.60
N LYS A 189 3.20 0.94 26.87
CA LYS A 189 2.80 1.28 25.50
C LYS A 189 2.31 2.72 25.33
N ASN A 190 1.63 3.28 26.32
CA ASN A 190 0.99 4.60 26.21
C ASN A 190 1.94 5.75 26.57
N ARG A 191 2.93 5.51 27.44
CA ARG A 191 3.82 6.54 27.99
C ARG A 191 5.25 6.45 27.49
N LEU A 192 5.66 5.34 26.89
CA LEU A 192 7.04 5.10 26.48
C LEU A 192 7.56 6.22 25.57
N PHE A 193 6.81 6.57 24.52
CA PHE A 193 7.19 7.65 23.60
C PHE A 193 7.47 8.96 24.35
N HIS A 194 6.48 9.45 25.10
CA HIS A 194 6.59 10.71 25.84
C HIS A 194 7.78 10.70 26.81
N LYS A 195 7.95 9.60 27.56
CA LYS A 195 9.05 9.45 28.52
C LYS A 195 10.41 9.47 27.85
N MET A 196 10.58 8.74 26.75
CA MET A 196 11.85 8.75 26.02
C MET A 196 12.15 10.14 25.45
N GLN A 197 11.15 10.86 24.97
CA GLN A 197 11.35 12.22 24.47
C GLN A 197 11.70 13.23 25.57
N VAL A 198 11.06 13.14 26.73
CA VAL A 198 11.37 14.00 27.88
C VAL A 198 12.79 13.74 28.37
N VAL A 199 13.20 12.47 28.44
CA VAL A 199 14.58 12.11 28.82
C VAL A 199 15.57 12.70 27.82
N SER A 200 15.37 12.56 26.52
CA SER A 200 16.27 13.14 25.51
C SER A 200 16.29 14.67 25.55
N LYS A 201 15.13 15.33 25.60
CA LYS A 201 15.06 16.80 25.53
C LYS A 201 15.52 17.52 26.79
N ASN A 202 15.28 16.95 27.97
CA ASN A 202 15.80 17.52 29.23
C ASN A 202 17.34 17.50 29.27
N ILE A 203 17.97 16.61 28.51
CA ILE A 203 19.43 16.51 28.41
C ILE A 203 19.97 17.58 27.45
N ASP A 204 19.33 17.81 26.31
CA ASP A 204 19.73 18.85 25.33
C ASP A 204 19.65 20.27 25.89
N LEU A 205 18.81 20.51 26.90
CA LEU A 205 18.59 21.84 27.51
C LEU A 205 19.47 22.14 28.74
N HIS A 206 20.23 21.16 29.26
CA HIS A 206 20.91 21.29 30.55
C HIS A 206 22.39 20.90 30.48
N SER A 207 23.26 21.85 30.11
CA SER A 207 24.74 21.81 30.19
C SER A 207 25.47 20.61 29.56
N LEU A 208 26.72 20.84 29.13
CA LEU A 208 27.61 19.78 28.64
C LEU A 208 27.77 18.62 29.64
N GLU A 209 27.62 18.91 30.95
CA GLU A 209 27.71 17.94 32.03
C GLU A 209 26.51 16.97 32.09
N ALA A 210 25.28 17.39 31.76
CA ALA A 210 24.16 16.44 31.69
C ALA A 210 24.13 15.64 30.39
N LEU A 211 24.72 16.18 29.31
CA LEU A 211 25.03 15.43 28.08
C LEU A 211 26.05 14.31 28.37
N GLU A 212 27.14 14.63 29.08
CA GLU A 212 28.15 13.64 29.50
C GLU A 212 27.60 12.59 30.50
N ASN A 213 26.67 12.99 31.37
CA ASN A 213 26.04 12.10 32.37
C ASN A 213 24.69 11.52 31.91
N ARG A 214 24.39 11.52 30.62
CA ARG A 214 23.16 10.94 30.06
C ARG A 214 23.05 9.48 30.51
N LYS A 215 22.10 9.20 31.41
CA LYS A 215 21.73 7.84 31.75
C LYS A 215 21.18 7.15 30.48
N ASP A 216 21.92 6.17 29.98
CA ASP A 216 21.43 5.29 28.92
C ASP A 216 20.25 4.47 29.45
N ILE A 217 19.04 4.87 29.06
CA ILE A 217 17.80 4.17 29.39
C ILE A 217 17.55 2.97 28.48
N MET A 218 18.18 2.91 27.30
CA MET A 218 17.94 1.85 26.31
C MET A 218 18.42 0.51 26.84
N LYS A 219 19.62 0.47 27.43
CA LYS A 219 20.18 -0.75 28.01
C LYS A 219 19.33 -1.35 29.14
N PRO A 220 18.96 -0.62 30.22
CA PRO A 220 18.10 -1.17 31.28
C PRO A 220 16.69 -1.50 30.77
N LEU A 221 16.14 -0.73 29.82
CA LEU A 221 14.85 -1.01 29.20
C LEU A 221 14.87 -2.33 28.41
N PHE A 222 15.85 -2.50 27.53
CA PHE A 222 16.03 -3.74 26.77
C PHE A 222 16.24 -4.95 27.69
N SER A 223 17.08 -4.81 28.73
CA SER A 223 17.35 -5.89 29.68
C SER A 223 16.09 -6.33 30.44
N ALA A 224 15.28 -5.36 30.88
CA ALA A 224 14.03 -5.63 31.57
C ALA A 224 12.97 -6.22 30.63
N TRP A 225 12.86 -5.72 29.40
CA TRP A 225 11.98 -6.26 28.37
C TRP A 225 12.33 -7.73 28.03
N MET A 226 13.60 -8.00 27.74
CA MET A 226 14.09 -9.36 27.47
C MET A 226 13.79 -10.32 28.61
N LYS A 227 13.96 -9.87 29.86
CA LYS A 227 13.60 -10.66 31.04
C LYS A 227 12.11 -11.00 31.03
N ASN A 228 11.23 -10.02 30.78
CA ASN A 228 9.78 -10.26 30.74
C ASN A 228 9.40 -11.27 29.64
N ILE A 229 10.02 -11.19 28.47
CA ILE A 229 9.78 -12.12 27.36
C ILE A 229 10.28 -13.53 27.69
N ILE A 230 11.56 -13.68 28.09
CA ILE A 230 12.17 -15.00 28.36
C ILE A 230 11.40 -15.80 29.42
N PHE A 231 10.86 -15.11 30.44
CA PHE A 231 10.12 -15.75 31.52
C PHE A 231 8.62 -15.89 31.25
N SER A 232 8.14 -15.51 30.06
CA SER A 232 6.72 -15.57 29.69
C SER A 232 6.49 -16.31 28.37
N PRO A 233 6.63 -17.66 28.34
CA PRO A 233 6.45 -18.44 27.12
C PRO A 233 5.10 -18.27 26.41
N SER A 234 4.06 -17.88 27.15
CA SER A 234 2.74 -17.58 26.57
C SER A 234 2.74 -16.37 25.63
N LEU A 235 3.74 -15.49 25.72
CA LEU A 235 3.84 -14.30 24.86
C LEU A 235 4.54 -14.60 23.53
N TYR A 236 5.06 -15.81 23.32
CA TYR A 236 5.88 -16.10 22.16
C TYR A 236 5.07 -16.02 20.86
N ASP A 237 3.88 -16.60 20.79
CA ASP A 237 3.05 -16.53 19.58
C ASP A 237 2.65 -15.09 19.22
N ASP A 238 2.37 -14.26 20.23
CA ASP A 238 2.04 -12.85 20.03
C ASP A 238 3.28 -12.05 19.59
N LEU A 239 4.44 -12.30 20.21
CA LEU A 239 5.72 -11.70 19.82
C LEU A 239 6.06 -12.03 18.38
N ILE A 240 5.87 -13.28 17.96
CA ILE A 240 6.13 -13.75 16.61
C ILE A 240 5.24 -13.00 15.62
N GLN A 241 3.94 -12.93 15.91
CA GLN A 241 2.99 -12.22 15.04
C GLN A 241 3.33 -10.73 14.94
N GLN A 242 3.65 -10.09 16.06
CA GLN A 242 4.04 -8.67 16.04
C GLN A 242 5.34 -8.45 15.25
N VAL A 243 6.37 -9.27 15.49
CA VAL A 243 7.62 -9.19 14.71
C VAL A 243 7.33 -9.38 13.22
N ALA A 244 6.57 -10.40 12.83
CA ALA A 244 6.22 -10.66 11.43
C ALA A 244 5.46 -9.48 10.78
N LEU A 245 4.50 -8.87 11.50
CA LEU A 245 3.81 -7.67 11.06
C LEU A 245 4.79 -6.51 10.82
N HIS A 246 5.73 -6.28 11.73
CA HIS A 246 6.75 -5.25 11.57
C HIS A 246 7.78 -5.57 10.48
N ILE A 247 8.13 -6.84 10.27
CA ILE A 247 8.97 -7.27 9.14
C ILE A 247 8.28 -6.88 7.83
N ASN A 248 6.99 -7.20 7.70
CA ASN A 248 6.23 -6.95 6.48
C ASN A 248 5.98 -5.45 6.23
N ASN A 249 5.72 -4.66 7.29
CA ASN A 249 5.38 -3.24 7.14
C ASN A 249 6.63 -2.34 7.05
N GLN A 250 7.65 -2.59 7.86
CA GLN A 250 8.81 -1.70 7.94
C GLN A 250 10.00 -2.21 7.14
N GLY A 251 9.94 -3.46 6.68
CA GLY A 251 11.15 -4.17 6.42
C GLY A 251 12.00 -4.21 7.69
N ILE A 252 11.84 -5.25 8.51
CA ILE A 252 13.08 -5.93 8.91
C ILE A 252 13.62 -6.56 7.62
N GLN A 253 14.11 -5.69 6.74
CA GLN A 253 14.83 -6.06 5.56
C GLN A 253 16.21 -6.31 6.12
N GLY A 254 16.58 -7.59 6.19
CA GLY A 254 17.96 -7.94 6.41
C GLY A 254 18.59 -8.01 5.04
N ASP A 255 19.64 -7.23 4.77
CA ASP A 255 20.62 -7.71 3.80
C ASP A 255 21.45 -8.76 4.54
N ILE A 256 20.84 -9.93 4.75
CA ILE A 256 21.46 -11.09 5.38
C ILE A 256 21.79 -12.05 4.24
N PRO A 257 23.03 -12.04 3.71
CA PRO A 257 23.40 -12.76 2.48
C PRO A 257 23.19 -14.28 2.58
N GLN A 258 22.99 -14.79 3.79
CA GLN A 258 22.82 -16.21 4.09
C GLN A 258 21.34 -16.66 4.10
N ILE A 259 20.37 -15.74 3.94
CA ILE A 259 18.93 -16.05 4.01
C ILE A 259 18.23 -15.65 2.71
N PRO A 260 18.00 -16.62 1.80
CA PRO A 260 17.40 -16.39 0.49
C PRO A 260 16.01 -15.73 0.52
N LEU A 261 15.31 -15.84 1.64
CA LEU A 261 13.98 -15.26 1.79
C LEU A 261 14.02 -13.73 2.02
N LEU A 262 15.07 -13.23 2.68
CA LEU A 262 15.28 -11.80 2.87
C LEU A 262 15.86 -11.15 1.60
N GLU A 263 16.60 -11.90 0.77
CA GLU A 263 16.98 -11.46 -0.59
C GLU A 263 15.76 -11.22 -1.50
N ASN A 264 14.70 -12.01 -1.36
CA ASN A 264 13.44 -11.82 -2.11
C ASN A 264 12.51 -10.74 -1.51
N SER A 265 12.84 -10.21 -0.33
CA SER A 265 12.09 -9.13 0.33
C SER A 265 12.51 -7.73 -0.10
N LYS A 266 13.49 -7.63 -1.01
CA LYS A 266 13.97 -6.36 -1.56
C LYS A 266 12.83 -5.66 -2.28
N PHE A 267 12.40 -4.53 -1.71
CA PHE A 267 11.40 -3.69 -2.34
C PHE A 267 11.86 -3.30 -3.75
N GLN A 268 11.00 -3.52 -4.74
CA GLN A 268 11.22 -3.10 -6.11
C GLN A 268 9.92 -2.54 -6.66
N PHE A 269 10.02 -1.41 -7.37
CA PHE A 269 8.89 -0.89 -8.10
C PHE A 269 8.42 -1.91 -9.15
N PRO A 270 7.10 -2.19 -9.24
CA PRO A 270 6.55 -3.04 -10.26
C PRO A 270 6.96 -2.57 -11.66
N LYS A 271 7.26 -3.54 -12.53
CA LYS A 271 7.50 -3.30 -13.95
C LYS A 271 6.21 -3.61 -14.71
N ASP A 272 5.95 -2.84 -15.76
CA ASP A 272 4.87 -3.10 -16.72
C ASP A 272 3.43 -3.15 -16.15
N THR A 273 3.24 -2.67 -14.91
CA THR A 273 1.96 -2.66 -14.19
C THR A 273 1.74 -1.31 -13.53
N ASP A 274 0.49 -0.99 -13.20
CA ASP A 274 0.15 0.24 -12.51
C ASP A 274 0.52 0.15 -11.02
N PHE A 275 1.02 1.24 -10.47
CA PHE A 275 1.32 1.33 -9.05
C PHE A 275 1.35 2.77 -8.57
N VAL A 276 1.18 2.95 -7.27
CA VAL A 276 1.44 4.24 -6.62
C VAL A 276 2.22 3.96 -5.34
N HIS A 277 3.35 4.67 -5.17
CA HIS A 277 4.06 4.74 -3.91
C HIS A 277 4.19 6.21 -3.50
N VAL A 278 3.67 6.55 -2.33
CA VAL A 278 3.75 7.91 -1.77
C VAL A 278 4.74 7.88 -0.63
N ASN A 279 5.80 8.67 -0.76
CA ASN A 279 6.86 8.72 0.22
C ASN A 279 6.97 10.13 0.81
N MET A 280 7.18 10.22 2.13
CA MET A 280 7.25 11.48 2.86
C MET A 280 8.58 11.59 3.62
N ALA A 281 9.19 12.76 3.59
CA ALA A 281 10.35 13.11 4.40
C ALA A 281 10.05 14.37 5.21
N ASN A 282 9.91 14.21 6.53
CA ASN A 282 9.70 15.35 7.41
C ASN A 282 11.01 16.14 7.54
N ILE A 283 11.00 17.36 7.05
CA ILE A 283 12.14 18.28 7.08
C ILE A 283 11.92 19.47 8.03
N GLY A 284 10.82 19.46 8.79
CA GLY A 284 10.49 20.51 9.78
C GLY A 284 11.05 20.26 11.18
N GLY A 285 11.87 19.23 11.38
CA GLY A 285 12.63 18.97 12.62
C GLY A 285 11.80 18.61 13.86
N ARG A 286 10.52 18.25 13.70
CA ARG A 286 9.61 17.90 14.81
C ARG A 286 9.03 16.51 14.65
N LYS A 287 8.53 15.95 15.75
CA LYS A 287 7.90 14.62 15.80
C LYS A 287 6.42 14.65 15.43
N ALA A 288 6.09 15.47 14.43
CA ALA A 288 4.71 15.82 14.09
C ALA A 288 4.02 14.78 13.21
N ASP A 289 4.77 13.86 12.56
CA ASP A 289 4.20 12.83 11.67
C ASP A 289 3.19 11.93 12.36
N ARG A 290 3.32 11.75 13.68
CA ARG A 290 2.37 11.00 14.51
C ARG A 290 0.96 11.61 14.56
N TYR A 291 0.80 12.84 14.09
CA TYR A 291 -0.46 13.56 14.01
C TYR A 291 -0.88 13.85 12.56
N ILE A 292 -0.20 13.27 11.58
CA ILE A 292 -0.51 13.43 10.16
C ILE A 292 -1.31 12.20 9.72
N VAL A 293 -2.56 12.44 9.31
CA VAL A 293 -3.50 11.40 8.89
C VAL A 293 -3.60 11.43 7.36
N PRO A 294 -3.08 10.42 6.65
CA PRO A 294 -3.18 10.32 5.20
C PRO A 294 -4.51 9.71 4.75
N GLU A 295 -5.04 10.22 3.63
CA GLU A 295 -6.13 9.61 2.87
C GLU A 295 -5.81 9.66 1.38
N TYR A 296 -5.75 8.49 0.74
CA TYR A 296 -5.37 8.34 -0.66
C TYR A 296 -6.52 7.77 -1.46
N LYS A 297 -6.90 8.47 -2.52
CA LYS A 297 -7.94 8.05 -3.44
C LYS A 297 -7.38 7.94 -4.85
N TYR A 298 -7.44 6.73 -5.38
CA TYR A 298 -6.99 6.42 -6.73
C TYR A 298 -8.16 6.02 -7.61
N GLN A 299 -8.29 6.66 -8.77
CA GLN A 299 -9.37 6.38 -9.71
C GLN A 299 -8.79 6.13 -11.10
N VAL A 300 -9.24 5.06 -11.75
CA VAL A 300 -8.88 4.78 -13.14
C VAL A 300 -10.14 4.68 -13.98
N GLU A 301 -10.17 5.45 -15.06
CA GLU A 301 -11.25 5.47 -16.04
C GLU A 301 -10.75 4.93 -17.38
N PHE A 302 -11.39 3.86 -17.88
CA PHE A 302 -11.16 3.31 -19.21
C PHE A 302 -12.11 3.98 -20.21
N ASP A 303 -11.59 4.59 -21.27
CA ASP A 303 -12.41 5.18 -22.33
C ASP A 303 -12.99 4.11 -23.29
N GLU A 304 -13.81 4.54 -24.24
CA GLU A 304 -14.44 3.67 -25.25
C GLU A 304 -13.41 2.90 -26.12
N ASN A 305 -12.21 3.46 -26.29
CA ASN A 305 -11.11 2.84 -27.04
C ASN A 305 -10.25 1.90 -26.16
N GLY A 306 -10.49 1.90 -24.85
CA GLY A 306 -9.73 1.13 -23.87
C GLY A 306 -8.48 1.81 -23.31
N LYS A 307 -8.29 3.11 -23.56
CA LYS A 307 -7.23 3.89 -22.90
C LYS A 307 -7.60 4.13 -21.44
N ALA A 308 -6.61 4.09 -20.56
CA ALA A 308 -6.81 4.28 -19.13
C ALA A 308 -6.29 5.64 -18.67
N PHE A 309 -7.15 6.38 -17.96
CA PHE A 309 -6.84 7.68 -17.39
C PHE A 309 -6.95 7.62 -15.87
N SER A 310 -5.87 8.00 -15.20
CA SER A 310 -5.77 7.96 -13.75
C SER A 310 -5.97 9.31 -13.13
N THR A 311 -6.62 9.33 -11.97
CA THR A 311 -6.70 10.46 -11.05
C THR A 311 -6.29 9.99 -9.66
N LEU A 312 -5.18 10.51 -9.16
CA LEU A 312 -4.69 10.27 -7.81
C LEU A 312 -4.91 11.53 -6.99
N HIS A 313 -5.71 11.41 -5.93
CA HIS A 313 -5.96 12.46 -4.95
C HIS A 313 -5.34 12.02 -3.62
N LEU A 314 -4.33 12.78 -3.18
CA LEU A 314 -3.64 12.56 -1.92
C LEU A 314 -4.04 13.67 -0.96
N GLN A 315 -4.36 13.31 0.27
CA GLN A 315 -4.75 14.24 1.30
C GLN A 315 -4.01 13.92 2.60
N TRP A 316 -3.58 14.95 3.30
CA TRP A 316 -3.03 14.85 4.65
C TRP A 316 -3.72 15.85 5.56
N PHE A 317 -4.28 15.37 6.67
CA PHE A 317 -4.85 16.18 7.72
C PHE A 317 -3.92 16.23 8.93
N HIS A 318 -3.64 17.43 9.43
CA HIS A 318 -2.88 17.59 10.67
C HIS A 318 -3.82 17.58 11.90
N ALA A 319 -3.98 16.42 12.52
CA ALA A 319 -4.85 16.21 13.69
C ALA A 319 -4.24 16.65 15.05
N GLY A 320 -3.09 17.33 15.02
CA GLY A 320 -2.36 17.72 16.23
C GLY A 320 -2.77 19.08 16.75
N GLU A 321 -2.00 19.56 17.72
CA GLU A 321 -2.08 20.92 18.26
C GLU A 321 -0.66 21.45 18.46
N LYS A 322 -0.51 22.78 18.45
CA LYS A 322 0.79 23.40 18.72
C LYS A 322 1.31 23.01 20.10
N GLY A 323 2.49 22.41 20.14
CA GLY A 323 3.09 21.88 21.35
C GLY A 323 4.50 21.36 21.15
N LEU A 324 4.92 20.48 22.06
CA LEU A 324 6.30 19.98 22.09
C LEU A 324 6.64 19.10 20.88
N TYR A 325 5.68 18.28 20.44
CA TYR A 325 5.88 17.28 19.39
C TYR A 325 5.22 17.66 18.06
N SER A 326 4.25 18.57 18.09
CA SER A 326 3.48 19.05 16.94
C SER A 326 3.53 20.56 16.89
N ASP A 327 3.53 21.11 15.68
CA ASP A 327 3.42 22.54 15.38
C ASP A 327 3.24 22.61 13.85
N PHE A 328 3.71 23.68 13.19
CA PHE A 328 3.92 23.69 11.75
C PHE A 328 4.69 22.44 11.28
N TYR A 329 4.09 21.74 10.32
CA TYR A 329 4.63 20.56 9.69
C TYR A 329 5.05 20.89 8.26
N GLN A 330 6.28 20.51 7.93
CA GLN A 330 6.85 20.63 6.60
C GLN A 330 7.41 19.27 6.20
N SER A 331 6.93 18.76 5.06
CA SER A 331 7.37 17.48 4.53
C SER A 331 7.60 17.58 3.03
N TYR A 332 8.67 16.95 2.58
CA TYR A 332 8.88 16.67 1.17
C TYR A 332 8.15 15.37 0.80
N VAL A 333 7.20 15.47 -0.11
CA VAL A 333 6.42 14.34 -0.63
C VAL A 333 6.93 13.97 -2.00
N ARG A 334 7.23 12.69 -2.21
CA ARG A 334 7.54 12.10 -3.51
C ARG A 334 6.48 11.08 -3.88
N VAL A 335 5.89 11.24 -5.05
CA VAL A 335 4.92 10.29 -5.60
C VAL A 335 5.57 9.54 -6.75
N PHE A 336 5.80 8.25 -6.57
CA PHE A 336 6.36 7.36 -7.58
C PHE A 336 5.22 6.65 -8.32
N LEU A 337 5.33 6.65 -9.64
CA LEU A 337 4.32 6.14 -10.55
C LEU A 337 4.98 5.25 -11.64
N PRO A 338 4.20 4.51 -12.46
CA PRO A 338 4.74 3.66 -13.51
C PRO A 338 5.65 4.38 -14.49
N LYS A 339 6.54 3.62 -15.11
CA LYS A 339 7.37 4.15 -16.19
C LYS A 339 6.50 4.50 -17.39
N ASP A 340 6.86 5.59 -18.07
CA ASP A 340 6.26 6.05 -19.34
C ASP A 340 4.86 6.69 -19.26
N ILE A 341 4.47 7.20 -18.09
CA ILE A 341 3.24 7.99 -17.95
C ILE A 341 3.23 9.20 -18.89
N ILE A 342 2.07 9.47 -19.48
CA ILE A 342 1.86 10.56 -20.44
C ILE A 342 0.96 11.63 -19.81
N ASN A 343 1.26 12.91 -20.09
CA ASN A 343 0.41 14.07 -19.75
C ASN A 343 0.10 14.23 -18.24
N ILE A 344 1.11 14.13 -17.38
CA ILE A 344 0.94 14.40 -15.94
C ILE A 344 0.53 15.86 -15.75
N LYS A 345 -0.61 16.06 -15.11
CA LYS A 345 -1.05 17.36 -14.57
C LYS A 345 -1.10 17.26 -13.06
N TYR A 346 -0.60 18.29 -12.40
CA TYR A 346 -0.52 18.37 -10.95
C TYR A 346 -1.11 19.69 -10.45
N SER A 347 -1.77 19.65 -9.29
CA SER A 347 -2.15 20.83 -8.51
C SER A 347 -2.01 20.52 -7.03
N GLY A 348 -1.50 21.47 -6.24
CA GLY A 348 -1.12 21.22 -4.85
C GLY A 348 -0.88 22.48 -4.03
N ASP A 349 0.07 22.41 -3.09
CA ASP A 349 0.41 23.53 -2.22
C ASP A 349 0.93 24.73 -3.03
N ASN A 350 0.12 25.78 -3.14
CA ASN A 350 0.47 27.01 -3.86
C ASN A 350 1.59 27.81 -3.16
N ARG A 351 2.05 27.37 -1.97
CA ARG A 351 3.18 27.96 -1.25
C ARG A 351 4.53 27.43 -1.74
N SER A 352 4.55 26.34 -2.52
CA SER A 352 5.79 25.74 -3.01
C SER A 352 5.98 25.99 -4.52
N ASP A 353 7.04 26.72 -4.88
CA ASP A 353 7.55 26.79 -6.26
C ASP A 353 8.35 25.53 -6.66
N PHE A 354 8.50 24.59 -5.71
CA PHE A 354 9.35 23.41 -5.84
C PHE A 354 8.53 22.20 -6.31
N VAL A 355 8.52 21.98 -7.62
CA VAL A 355 8.04 20.76 -8.26
C VAL A 355 9.22 20.12 -8.97
N LEU A 356 9.69 19.00 -8.44
CA LEU A 356 10.79 18.26 -9.04
C LEU A 356 10.24 17.13 -9.88
N GLU A 357 10.42 17.24 -11.19
CA GLU A 357 9.73 16.36 -12.13
C GLU A 357 10.40 15.01 -12.35
N ARG A 358 11.73 14.82 -12.10
CA ARG A 358 12.43 13.52 -12.25
C ARG A 358 13.73 13.43 -11.44
N SER A 359 13.82 12.49 -10.49
CA SER A 359 15.13 11.97 -10.05
C SER A 359 15.71 11.08 -11.15
N GLN A 360 17.05 10.96 -11.24
CA GLN A 360 17.68 10.12 -12.27
C GLN A 360 17.19 8.67 -12.20
N GLY A 361 16.39 8.24 -13.17
CA GLY A 361 15.97 6.84 -13.35
C GLY A 361 14.60 6.44 -12.77
N GLU A 362 13.94 7.33 -12.03
CA GLU A 362 12.65 7.06 -11.37
C GLU A 362 11.58 8.05 -11.84
N ASN A 363 10.37 7.55 -12.11
CA ASN A 363 9.23 8.39 -12.48
C ASN A 363 8.54 8.88 -11.21
N SER A 364 9.22 9.81 -10.51
CA SER A 364 8.71 10.43 -9.30
C SER A 364 8.44 11.92 -9.50
N VAL A 365 7.37 12.42 -8.89
CA VAL A 365 7.11 13.85 -8.77
C VAL A 365 7.25 14.25 -7.30
N GLY A 366 8.16 15.18 -7.04
CA GLY A 366 8.47 15.68 -5.70
C GLY A 366 7.90 17.08 -5.46
N THR A 367 7.37 17.33 -4.27
CA THR A 367 6.88 18.66 -3.86
C THR A 367 6.91 18.82 -2.34
N LEU A 368 6.83 20.05 -1.85
CA LEU A 368 6.71 20.34 -0.42
C LEU A 368 5.24 20.46 -0.03
N ILE A 369 4.90 19.97 1.14
CA ILE A 369 3.63 20.26 1.80
C ILE A 369 3.86 20.99 3.10
N HIS A 370 2.99 21.95 3.38
CA HIS A 370 3.01 22.74 4.61
C HIS A 370 1.65 22.70 5.29
N LEU A 371 1.65 22.36 6.58
CA LEU A 371 0.44 22.15 7.36
C LEU A 371 0.58 22.77 8.75
N TRP A 372 -0.28 23.73 9.09
CA TRP A 372 -0.54 24.04 10.49
C TRP A 372 -1.46 23.00 11.13
N PRO A 373 -1.43 22.84 12.46
CA PRO A 373 -2.42 22.04 13.17
C PRO A 373 -3.86 22.41 12.79
N GLY A 374 -4.68 21.41 12.45
CA GLY A 374 -6.05 21.56 11.97
C GLY A 374 -6.19 21.85 10.46
N GLU A 375 -5.09 22.03 9.73
CA GLU A 375 -5.13 22.19 8.27
C GLU A 375 -5.15 20.84 7.54
N THR A 376 -5.66 20.89 6.32
CA THR A 376 -5.62 19.80 5.35
C THR A 376 -4.88 20.28 4.11
N GLN A 377 -3.98 19.45 3.60
CA GLN A 377 -3.26 19.69 2.36
C GLN A 377 -3.61 18.58 1.38
N GLU A 378 -3.84 18.97 0.13
CA GLU A 378 -4.23 18.06 -0.94
C GLU A 378 -3.29 18.19 -2.12
N LEU A 379 -3.02 17.07 -2.77
CA LEU A 379 -2.32 16.98 -4.04
C LEU A 379 -3.18 16.17 -5.01
N LEU A 380 -3.33 16.67 -6.23
CA LEU A 380 -4.10 16.02 -7.28
C LEU A 380 -3.20 15.78 -8.49
N PHE A 381 -3.09 14.52 -8.91
CA PHE A 381 -2.40 14.11 -10.12
C PHE A 381 -3.40 13.53 -11.11
N ARG A 382 -3.29 13.94 -12.37
CA ARG A 382 -4.05 13.35 -13.49
C ARG A 382 -3.11 12.96 -14.60
N TYR A 383 -3.23 11.75 -15.10
CA TYR A 383 -2.32 11.24 -16.12
C TYR A 383 -2.90 10.08 -16.92
N GLU A 384 -2.33 9.82 -18.10
CA GLU A 384 -2.68 8.68 -18.96
C GLU A 384 -1.70 7.53 -18.70
N LEU A 385 -2.23 6.32 -18.45
CA LEU A 385 -1.44 5.11 -18.22
C LEU A 385 -0.97 4.52 -19.55
N PRO A 386 0.33 4.18 -19.70
CA PRO A 386 0.87 3.63 -20.93
C PRO A 386 0.54 2.14 -21.07
N SER A 387 -0.02 1.74 -22.22
CA SER A 387 -0.09 0.34 -22.70
C SER A 387 -0.62 -0.72 -21.72
N ILE A 388 -1.54 -0.38 -20.81
CA ILE A 388 -2.17 -1.37 -19.94
C ILE A 388 -3.30 -2.09 -20.68
N SER A 389 -3.27 -3.43 -20.65
CA SER A 389 -4.35 -4.23 -21.22
C SER A 389 -5.65 -4.00 -20.45
N LYS A 390 -6.66 -3.42 -21.10
CA LYS A 390 -8.01 -3.26 -20.52
C LYS A 390 -8.61 -4.59 -20.02
N TYR A 391 -8.18 -5.72 -20.58
CA TYR A 391 -8.69 -7.04 -20.24
C TYR A 391 -8.02 -7.67 -19.01
N ASN A 392 -6.93 -7.09 -18.51
CA ASN A 392 -6.29 -7.55 -17.28
C ASN A 392 -5.58 -6.38 -16.60
N TYR A 393 -6.34 -5.60 -15.83
CA TYR A 393 -5.81 -4.46 -15.10
C TYR A 393 -5.27 -4.94 -13.75
N GLN A 394 -4.03 -4.56 -13.46
CA GLN A 394 -3.38 -4.79 -12.17
C GLN A 394 -2.86 -3.47 -11.64
N PHE A 395 -3.20 -3.19 -10.38
CA PHE A 395 -2.74 -2.05 -9.62
C PHE A 395 -2.01 -2.52 -8.36
N THR A 396 -0.92 -1.85 -8.00
CA THR A 396 -0.21 -2.10 -6.74
C THR A 396 -0.17 -0.84 -5.88
N ALA A 397 -0.81 -0.86 -4.72
CA ALA A 397 -0.62 0.15 -3.68
C ALA A 397 0.62 -0.22 -2.85
N LEU A 398 1.60 0.66 -2.82
CA LEU A 398 2.88 0.46 -2.13
C LEU A 398 2.96 1.43 -0.94
N PRO A 399 2.69 0.96 0.29
CA PRO A 399 2.74 1.84 1.46
C PRO A 399 4.18 2.28 1.76
N MET A 400 4.30 3.41 2.44
CA MET A 400 5.58 3.91 2.92
C MET A 400 6.08 3.08 4.10
N MET A 401 7.38 2.74 4.10
CA MET A 401 8.02 2.14 5.26
C MET A 401 7.82 3.02 6.50
N GLY A 402 7.47 2.39 7.63
CA GLY A 402 7.22 3.10 8.88
C GLY A 402 5.78 3.63 9.02
N MET A 403 4.92 3.47 8.02
CA MET A 403 3.52 3.89 8.08
C MET A 403 2.59 2.70 8.30
N PHE A 404 1.79 2.71 9.37
CA PHE A 404 0.91 1.57 9.72
C PHE A 404 -0.53 1.72 9.24
N GLU A 405 -0.94 2.93 8.85
CA GLU A 405 -2.31 3.25 8.50
C GLU A 405 -2.33 4.22 7.32
N GLU A 406 -2.35 3.69 6.09
CA GLU A 406 -2.70 4.44 4.89
C GLU A 406 -4.12 4.09 4.47
N ASN A 407 -5.04 5.06 4.52
CA ASN A 407 -6.41 4.85 4.07
C ASN A 407 -6.48 4.93 2.54
N TRP A 408 -6.68 3.79 1.88
CA TRP A 408 -6.76 3.72 0.42
C TRP A 408 -8.19 3.54 -0.06
N SER A 409 -8.57 4.30 -1.08
CA SER A 409 -9.81 4.10 -1.85
C SER A 409 -9.48 3.97 -3.33
N VAL A 410 -9.68 2.79 -3.91
CA VAL A 410 -9.40 2.53 -5.34
C VAL A 410 -10.73 2.32 -6.09
N ILE A 411 -10.92 3.07 -7.17
CA ILE A 411 -12.14 3.03 -7.97
C ILE A 411 -11.79 2.84 -9.45
N LEU A 412 -12.27 1.75 -10.04
CA LEU A 412 -12.18 1.51 -11.47
C LEU A 412 -13.52 1.82 -12.12
N ARG A 413 -13.49 2.50 -13.27
CA ARG A 413 -14.69 2.79 -14.07
C ARG A 413 -14.41 2.51 -15.54
N SER A 414 -15.30 1.79 -16.19
CA SER A 414 -15.28 1.63 -17.63
C SER A 414 -16.33 2.52 -18.29
N LYS A 415 -15.91 3.25 -19.33
CA LYS A 415 -16.79 3.86 -20.33
C LYS A 415 -16.88 3.01 -21.59
N VAL A 416 -16.20 1.85 -21.62
CA VAL A 416 -16.42 0.87 -22.69
C VAL A 416 -17.87 0.45 -22.61
N PHE A 417 -18.57 0.67 -23.72
CA PHE A 417 -19.97 0.32 -23.86
C PHE A 417 -20.17 -1.17 -23.55
N ASP A 418 -21.25 -1.50 -22.82
CA ASP A 418 -21.63 -2.86 -22.45
C ASP A 418 -20.43 -3.66 -21.94
N SER A 419 -19.91 -3.26 -20.77
CA SER A 419 -18.79 -3.92 -20.12
C SER A 419 -18.99 -4.04 -18.61
N TYR A 420 -18.39 -5.07 -18.03
CA TYR A 420 -18.41 -5.29 -16.59
C TYR A 420 -17.07 -5.78 -16.05
N PHE A 421 -16.80 -5.51 -14.78
CA PHE A 421 -15.60 -5.98 -14.09
C PHE A 421 -15.84 -7.31 -13.37
N ILE A 422 -14.85 -8.20 -13.45
CA ILE A 422 -14.71 -9.38 -12.60
C ILE A 422 -13.45 -9.21 -11.75
N SER A 423 -13.55 -9.44 -10.45
CA SER A 423 -12.44 -9.38 -9.52
C SER A 423 -12.76 -10.11 -8.22
N ASP A 424 -11.74 -10.72 -7.61
CA ASP A 424 -11.78 -11.22 -6.23
C ASP A 424 -11.36 -10.15 -5.21
N ASP A 425 -10.63 -9.13 -5.66
CA ASP A 425 -10.06 -8.06 -4.81
C ASP A 425 -11.00 -6.84 -4.68
N PHE A 426 -11.84 -6.59 -5.70
CA PHE A 426 -12.76 -5.46 -5.73
C PHE A 426 -14.21 -5.89 -5.51
N ASN A 427 -14.99 -5.02 -4.86
CA ASN A 427 -16.44 -5.08 -4.93
C ASN A 427 -16.90 -4.54 -6.30
N THR A 428 -17.26 -5.43 -7.22
CA THR A 428 -17.68 -5.06 -8.58
C THR A 428 -19.18 -4.80 -8.68
N ARG A 429 -19.55 -3.82 -9.51
CA ARG A 429 -20.92 -3.44 -9.87
C ARG A 429 -20.92 -3.03 -11.34
N GLU A 430 -21.27 -3.96 -12.22
CA GLU A 430 -21.25 -3.77 -13.67
C GLU A 430 -19.93 -3.14 -14.12
N HIS A 431 -19.96 -1.94 -14.72
CA HIS A 431 -18.83 -1.19 -15.25
C HIS A 431 -18.01 -0.43 -14.19
N VAL A 432 -18.20 -0.68 -12.90
CA VAL A 432 -17.49 -0.03 -11.79
C VAL A 432 -16.97 -1.05 -10.78
N ALA A 433 -15.77 -0.83 -10.23
CA ALA A 433 -15.19 -1.65 -9.17
C ALA A 433 -14.68 -0.77 -8.03
N PHE A 434 -14.90 -1.19 -6.78
CA PHE A 434 -14.56 -0.44 -5.58
C PHE A 434 -13.69 -1.25 -4.63
N PHE A 435 -12.66 -0.61 -4.07
CA PHE A 435 -11.84 -1.14 -2.99
C PHE A 435 -11.62 -0.01 -1.97
N HIS A 436 -11.72 -0.33 -0.69
CA HIS A 436 -11.45 0.63 0.40
C HIS A 436 -10.93 -0.11 1.63
N GLU A 437 -9.66 0.08 1.97
CA GLU A 437 -9.04 -0.53 3.14
C GLU A 437 -7.89 0.33 3.69
N ASN A 438 -7.48 0.03 4.92
CA ASN A 438 -6.21 0.49 5.47
C ASN A 438 -5.10 -0.45 5.03
N ILE A 439 -4.14 0.06 4.27
CA ILE A 439 -3.04 -0.73 3.72
C ILE A 439 -1.76 -0.46 4.53
N ASN A 440 -1.06 -1.53 4.90
CA ASN A 440 0.23 -1.50 5.62
C ASN A 440 1.26 -2.49 5.03
N THR A 441 0.91 -3.18 3.95
CA THR A 441 1.82 -4.00 3.15
C THR A 441 1.54 -3.78 1.67
N PRO A 442 2.51 -3.99 0.76
CA PRO A 442 2.25 -3.97 -0.68
C PRO A 442 1.00 -4.78 -1.03
N THR A 443 0.01 -4.12 -1.63
CA THR A 443 -1.29 -4.71 -1.94
C THR A 443 -1.51 -4.67 -3.44
N VAL A 444 -1.66 -5.86 -4.03
CA VAL A 444 -1.91 -6.03 -5.46
C VAL A 444 -3.41 -6.25 -5.64
N LEU A 445 -4.04 -5.41 -6.45
CA LEU A 445 -5.45 -5.50 -6.80
C LEU A 445 -5.59 -5.78 -8.30
N GLN A 446 -6.40 -6.77 -8.66
CA GLN A 446 -6.61 -7.19 -10.04
C GLN A 446 -8.07 -7.08 -10.43
N ALA A 447 -8.33 -6.60 -11.64
CA ALA A 447 -9.67 -6.58 -12.22
C ALA A 447 -9.61 -6.88 -13.72
N MET A 448 -10.55 -7.70 -14.17
CA MET A 448 -10.71 -8.05 -15.57
C MET A 448 -11.96 -7.37 -16.12
N LEU A 449 -11.79 -6.53 -17.14
CA LEU A 449 -12.92 -6.00 -17.89
C LEU A 449 -13.39 -7.03 -18.92
N LYS A 450 -14.67 -7.39 -18.86
CA LYS A 450 -15.36 -8.22 -19.83
C LYS A 450 -16.34 -7.40 -20.63
N ASN A 451 -16.61 -7.82 -21.85
CA ASN A 451 -17.79 -7.37 -22.56
C ASN A 451 -19.02 -7.98 -21.89
N ASP A 452 -20.10 -7.23 -21.92
CA ASP A 452 -21.43 -7.72 -21.57
C ASP A 452 -21.75 -8.97 -22.38
N ASP A 453 -22.40 -9.92 -21.72
CA ASP A 453 -22.96 -11.14 -22.31
C ASP A 453 -24.49 -11.20 -22.13
N THR A 454 -25.08 -10.16 -21.55
CA THR A 454 -26.51 -10.05 -21.36
C THR A 454 -27.18 -9.44 -22.59
N PRO A 455 -28.30 -10.02 -23.06
CA PRO A 455 -29.03 -9.44 -24.16
C PRO A 455 -29.78 -8.15 -23.81
N PRO A 456 -30.03 -7.28 -24.81
CA PRO A 456 -30.82 -6.07 -24.62
C PRO A 456 -32.26 -6.40 -24.19
N VAL A 457 -32.75 -5.69 -23.17
CA VAL A 457 -34.09 -5.87 -22.59
C VAL A 457 -34.95 -4.63 -22.86
N VAL A 458 -36.22 -4.84 -23.20
CA VAL A 458 -37.21 -3.76 -23.27
C VAL A 458 -37.64 -3.39 -21.85
N LEU A 459 -37.26 -2.20 -21.38
CA LEU A 459 -37.62 -1.67 -20.07
C LEU A 459 -39.05 -1.12 -20.06
N SER A 460 -39.44 -0.48 -21.16
CA SER A 460 -40.66 0.31 -21.25
C SER A 460 -41.10 0.46 -22.70
N GLN A 461 -42.40 0.68 -22.90
CA GLN A 461 -42.98 0.88 -24.22
C GLN A 461 -44.15 1.85 -24.19
N ARG A 462 -44.27 2.68 -25.23
CA ARG A 462 -45.32 3.69 -25.32
C ARG A 462 -45.72 4.02 -26.75
N PHE A 463 -46.97 4.42 -26.91
CA PHE A 463 -47.48 5.03 -28.14
C PHE A 463 -47.13 6.51 -28.23
N LYS A 464 -46.81 6.95 -29.44
CA LYS A 464 -46.66 8.36 -29.80
C LYS A 464 -47.42 8.64 -31.11
N ASN A 465 -48.29 9.64 -31.11
CA ASN A 465 -49.00 10.15 -32.28
C ASN A 465 -49.76 9.09 -33.11
N GLY A 466 -50.30 8.04 -32.47
CA GLY A 466 -51.19 7.04 -33.09
C GLY A 466 -50.58 6.13 -34.17
N SER A 467 -49.29 6.28 -34.48
CA SER A 467 -48.61 5.53 -35.56
C SER A 467 -47.15 5.21 -35.24
N THR A 468 -46.69 5.57 -34.04
CA THR A 468 -45.31 5.33 -33.60
C THR A 468 -45.31 4.62 -32.26
N ILE A 469 -44.52 3.57 -32.16
CA ILE A 469 -44.19 2.89 -30.90
C ILE A 469 -42.76 3.25 -30.54
N ILE A 470 -42.53 3.65 -29.29
CA ILE A 470 -41.20 3.88 -28.74
C ILE A 470 -40.96 2.84 -27.66
N LEU A 471 -39.84 2.13 -27.78
CA LEU A 471 -39.32 1.24 -26.75
C LEU A 471 -38.14 1.93 -26.06
N ASP A 472 -38.12 1.90 -24.74
CA ASP A 472 -36.92 2.18 -23.97
C ASP A 472 -36.24 0.85 -23.68
N LEU A 473 -34.98 0.72 -24.09
CA LEU A 473 -34.16 -0.48 -23.95
C LEU A 473 -33.16 -0.30 -22.80
N SER A 474 -32.65 -1.42 -22.25
CA SER A 474 -31.50 -1.41 -21.33
C SER A 474 -30.29 -0.74 -21.98
N GLU A 475 -30.08 -1.04 -23.26
CA GLU A 475 -28.94 -0.57 -24.04
C GLU A 475 -29.29 -0.32 -25.53
N PRO A 476 -28.44 0.40 -26.27
CA PRO A 476 -28.47 0.50 -27.72
C PRO A 476 -28.39 -0.85 -28.48
N VAL A 477 -29.21 -1.00 -29.53
CA VAL A 477 -29.22 -2.16 -30.43
C VAL A 477 -28.72 -1.87 -31.85
N VAL A 478 -28.24 -2.86 -32.59
CA VAL A 478 -27.84 -2.69 -34.01
C VAL A 478 -29.09 -2.73 -34.90
N THR A 479 -29.61 -1.53 -35.20
CA THR A 479 -30.94 -1.33 -35.83
C THR A 479 -31.21 -1.95 -37.24
N PRO A 480 -30.26 -2.47 -38.05
CA PRO A 480 -30.62 -3.11 -39.34
C PRO A 480 -30.57 -4.64 -39.41
N LYS A 481 -30.11 -5.38 -38.39
CA LYS A 481 -29.87 -6.84 -38.47
C LYS A 481 -31.13 -7.74 -38.41
N ILE A 482 -32.29 -7.21 -38.82
CA ILE A 482 -33.61 -7.86 -38.91
C ILE A 482 -34.33 -7.94 -37.56
N ILE A 483 -35.03 -6.85 -37.26
CA ILE A 483 -36.14 -6.87 -36.31
C ILE A 483 -37.36 -7.37 -37.07
N GLU A 484 -37.67 -8.67 -36.98
CA GLU A 484 -38.99 -9.15 -37.42
C GLU A 484 -40.01 -8.76 -36.35
N VAL A 485 -40.67 -7.63 -36.60
CA VAL A 485 -41.74 -7.13 -35.74
C VAL A 485 -43.05 -7.73 -36.20
N THR A 486 -43.62 -8.63 -35.42
CA THR A 486 -45.02 -9.01 -35.63
C THR A 486 -45.89 -8.14 -34.74
N LEU A 487 -46.73 -7.31 -35.35
CA LEU A 487 -47.73 -6.54 -34.65
C LEU A 487 -49.08 -7.25 -34.78
N LYS A 488 -49.67 -7.65 -33.65
CA LYS A 488 -50.96 -8.33 -33.59
C LYS A 488 -51.95 -7.40 -32.93
N ASP A 489 -53.02 -7.05 -33.63
CA ASP A 489 -54.17 -6.42 -32.98
C ASP A 489 -54.80 -7.42 -31.98
N LEU A 490 -54.76 -7.05 -30.71
CA LEU A 490 -55.29 -7.83 -29.60
C LEU A 490 -56.72 -7.42 -29.25
N ASN A 491 -57.22 -6.31 -29.81
CA ASN A 491 -58.58 -5.85 -29.58
C ASN A 491 -59.51 -6.30 -30.72
N LYS A 492 -60.44 -7.21 -30.44
CA LYS A 492 -61.46 -7.63 -31.42
C LYS A 492 -62.73 -6.78 -31.40
N GLN A 493 -62.74 -5.64 -30.72
CA GLN A 493 -63.89 -4.74 -30.80
C GLN A 493 -63.87 -4.02 -32.15
N ASN A 494 -64.77 -4.44 -33.04
CA ASN A 494 -65.16 -3.83 -34.34
C ASN A 494 -64.78 -4.59 -35.63
N LYS A 495 -64.17 -5.79 -35.57
CA LYS A 495 -63.86 -6.63 -36.77
C LYS A 495 -63.02 -5.92 -37.85
N ILE A 496 -62.39 -4.80 -37.55
CA ILE A 496 -61.41 -4.15 -38.42
C ILE A 496 -60.08 -4.81 -38.06
N ASN A 497 -59.52 -5.60 -38.97
CA ASN A 497 -58.14 -6.04 -38.82
C ASN A 497 -57.28 -4.95 -39.48
N ASP A 498 -56.49 -4.24 -38.68
CA ASP A 498 -55.52 -3.30 -39.22
C ASP A 498 -54.43 -4.05 -40.00
N GLU A 499 -54.21 -3.69 -41.26
CA GLU A 499 -53.06 -4.15 -42.05
C GLU A 499 -51.88 -3.21 -41.79
N LEU A 500 -50.99 -3.64 -40.88
CA LEU A 500 -49.91 -2.82 -40.36
C LEU A 500 -48.63 -3.03 -41.15
N VAL A 501 -48.01 -1.93 -41.57
CA VAL A 501 -46.73 -1.95 -42.30
C VAL A 501 -45.72 -1.04 -41.59
N ILE A 502 -44.55 -1.57 -41.28
CA ILE A 502 -43.44 -0.78 -40.74
C ILE A 502 -42.96 0.19 -41.82
N LYS A 503 -43.03 1.49 -41.53
CA LYS A 503 -42.52 2.56 -42.40
C LYS A 503 -41.06 2.86 -42.15
N LYS A 504 -40.66 2.87 -40.88
CA LYS A 504 -39.31 3.26 -40.48
C LYS A 504 -38.99 2.67 -39.12
N ILE A 505 -37.78 2.16 -38.99
CA ILE A 505 -37.16 1.90 -37.70
C ILE A 505 -35.99 2.87 -37.58
N SER A 506 -35.91 3.56 -36.45
CA SER A 506 -34.80 4.42 -36.12
C SER A 506 -34.48 4.32 -34.65
N GLN A 507 -33.23 4.60 -34.30
CA GLN A 507 -32.78 4.54 -32.93
C GLN A 507 -32.15 5.87 -32.53
N ALA A 508 -32.39 6.25 -31.28
CA ALA A 508 -31.72 7.36 -30.62
C ALA A 508 -31.35 6.91 -29.21
N ASN A 509 -30.05 6.76 -28.94
CA ASN A 509 -29.55 6.20 -27.68
C ASN A 509 -30.20 4.82 -27.41
N ASN A 510 -30.81 4.67 -26.23
CA ASN A 510 -31.49 3.46 -25.78
C ASN A 510 -32.97 3.44 -26.21
N GLN A 511 -33.38 4.30 -27.15
CA GLN A 511 -34.75 4.32 -27.66
C GLN A 511 -34.83 3.77 -29.07
N LEU A 512 -35.64 2.72 -29.22
CA LEU A 512 -36.02 2.20 -30.53
C LEU A 512 -37.38 2.77 -30.91
N VAL A 513 -37.42 3.50 -32.03
CA VAL A 513 -38.60 4.17 -32.55
C VAL A 513 -39.06 3.46 -33.81
N ILE A 514 -40.25 2.86 -33.74
CA ILE A 514 -40.85 2.10 -34.84
C ILE A 514 -42.09 2.85 -35.32
N GLN A 515 -42.07 3.29 -36.58
CA GLN A 515 -43.18 3.97 -37.23
C GLN A 515 -43.94 2.98 -38.09
N PHE A 516 -45.27 2.96 -37.96
CA PHE A 516 -46.17 2.10 -38.70
C PHE A 516 -47.12 2.93 -39.57
N SER A 517 -47.64 2.32 -40.63
CA SER A 517 -48.86 2.75 -41.31
C SER A 517 -49.95 1.71 -41.14
N GLY A 518 -51.21 2.16 -41.22
CA GLY A 518 -52.38 1.28 -41.11
C GLY A 518 -52.94 1.16 -39.69
N MET A 519 -52.29 1.73 -38.68
CA MET A 519 -52.82 1.79 -37.31
C MET A 519 -53.97 2.77 -37.26
N THR A 520 -55.14 2.36 -36.76
CA THR A 520 -56.18 3.32 -36.42
C THR A 520 -55.89 4.01 -35.07
N THR A 521 -56.51 5.15 -34.83
CA THR A 521 -56.31 5.91 -33.59
C THR A 521 -57.59 5.80 -32.76
N GLN A 522 -57.75 4.69 -32.03
CA GLN A 522 -58.91 4.50 -31.14
C GLN A 522 -58.46 4.26 -29.69
N LEU A 523 -59.26 4.76 -28.75
CA LEU A 523 -59.00 4.61 -27.32
C LEU A 523 -59.19 3.14 -26.90
N GLY A 524 -58.19 2.55 -26.24
CA GLY A 524 -58.26 1.17 -25.75
C GLY A 524 -57.85 0.10 -26.77
N GLU A 525 -57.30 0.47 -27.92
CA GLU A 525 -56.63 -0.48 -28.81
C GLU A 525 -55.38 -1.05 -28.15
N ALA A 526 -55.16 -2.35 -28.34
CA ALA A 526 -54.01 -3.06 -27.78
C ALA A 526 -53.33 -3.80 -28.92
N TYR A 527 -52.04 -3.56 -29.08
CA TYR A 527 -51.22 -4.19 -30.10
C TYR A 527 -50.11 -5.01 -29.43
N GLY A 528 -50.03 -6.30 -29.77
CA GLY A 528 -48.96 -7.19 -29.37
C GLY A 528 -47.79 -7.06 -30.32
N LEU A 529 -46.65 -6.65 -29.82
CA LEU A 529 -45.40 -6.44 -30.53
C LEU A 529 -44.45 -7.60 -30.19
N SER A 530 -44.24 -8.53 -31.12
CA SER A 530 -43.24 -9.59 -30.96
C SER A 530 -41.97 -9.22 -31.70
N PHE A 531 -40.84 -9.42 -31.04
CA PHE A 531 -39.52 -9.34 -31.65
C PHE A 531 -38.92 -10.72 -31.74
N VAL A 532 -38.38 -11.06 -32.90
CA VAL A 532 -37.61 -12.29 -33.08
C VAL A 532 -36.15 -12.11 -32.64
N HIS A 533 -35.60 -10.90 -32.82
CA HIS A 533 -34.16 -10.64 -32.65
C HIS A 533 -33.90 -9.16 -32.30
N LEU A 534 -33.45 -8.88 -31.07
CA LEU A 534 -32.78 -7.63 -30.72
C LEU A 534 -31.31 -7.97 -30.45
N GLU A 535 -30.41 -7.32 -31.18
CA GLU A 535 -28.97 -7.52 -31.04
C GLU A 535 -28.36 -6.22 -30.53
N ASP A 536 -27.61 -6.28 -29.44
CA ASP A 536 -26.84 -5.13 -28.95
C ASP A 536 -25.61 -4.84 -29.84
N MET A 537 -24.77 -3.88 -29.43
CA MET A 537 -23.52 -3.58 -30.14
C MET A 537 -22.43 -4.65 -29.93
N SER A 538 -22.59 -5.51 -28.92
CA SER A 538 -21.68 -6.60 -28.53
C SER A 538 -22.05 -7.97 -29.15
N SER A 539 -23.09 -8.00 -30.00
CA SER A 539 -23.66 -9.21 -30.63
C SER A 539 -24.40 -10.16 -29.69
N ASN A 540 -24.85 -9.70 -28.51
CA ASN A 540 -25.76 -10.43 -27.64
C ASN A 540 -27.20 -10.30 -28.16
N VAL A 541 -27.93 -11.40 -28.16
CA VAL A 541 -29.23 -11.51 -28.83
C VAL A 541 -30.34 -11.81 -27.83
N SER A 542 -31.37 -10.96 -27.81
CA SER A 542 -32.55 -11.20 -26.98
C SER A 542 -33.33 -12.40 -27.51
N THR A 543 -33.78 -13.29 -26.62
CA THR A 543 -34.76 -14.32 -27.01
C THR A 543 -36.09 -13.71 -27.49
N VAL A 544 -36.86 -14.46 -28.27
CA VAL A 544 -38.16 -14.02 -28.79
C VAL A 544 -39.08 -13.57 -27.66
N GLY A 545 -39.38 -12.28 -27.59
CA GLY A 545 -40.28 -11.70 -26.59
C GLY A 545 -41.56 -11.16 -27.23
N LEU A 546 -42.72 -11.43 -26.60
CA LEU A 546 -44.00 -10.78 -26.94
C LEU A 546 -44.26 -9.65 -25.95
N TYR A 547 -44.31 -8.42 -26.45
CA TYR A 547 -44.52 -7.21 -25.66
C TYR A 547 -45.87 -6.58 -26.03
N THR A 548 -46.77 -6.35 -25.07
CA THR A 548 -48.14 -5.86 -25.37
C THR A 548 -48.28 -4.36 -25.12
N VAL A 549 -48.33 -3.56 -26.18
CA VAL A 549 -48.47 -2.09 -26.09
C VAL A 549 -49.95 -1.73 -26.15
N ILE A 550 -50.44 -0.92 -25.22
CA ILE A 550 -51.84 -0.47 -25.18
C ILE A 550 -51.90 1.03 -25.47
N GLN A 551 -52.74 1.42 -26.42
CA GLN A 551 -53.08 2.81 -26.70
C GLN A 551 -54.07 3.30 -25.64
N LYS A 552 -53.53 4.05 -24.67
CA LYS A 552 -54.29 4.61 -23.55
C LYS A 552 -54.99 5.91 -23.89
#